data_AF-A0A4Y2WY14-F1
#
_entry.id   AF-A0A4Y2WY14-F1
#
_cell.length_a   1.000
_cell.length_b   1.000
_cell.length_c   1.000
_cell.angle_alpha   90.00
_cell.angle_beta   90.00
_cell.angle_gamma   90.00
#
_symmetry.space_group_name_H-M   'P 1'
#
loop_
_entity.id
_entity.type
_entity.pdbx_description
1 polymer ?
#
loop_
_entity_poly.entity_id
_entity_poly.type
_entity_poly.pdbx_seq_one_letter_code
_entity_poly.pdbx_strand_id
1 'polypeptide(L)'
;NKVFAGIDFEDDFLWLFLRHTKHNASKTLPYLRNFIQFRRNYSWLFQSVSDDLFNTSPSTKCFSILPKRTPDGCAVLLIELGKWDPDEFPLEDFKKMFLSVALQILRCPVTQINGFKIIHDFKDTTVKHLKVCTPQNLYLEYHVGLVSITLVSINSLLDCEN
;
A
#
# COMPACT_ATOMS: atom_id res chain seq x y z
N ASN A 1 10.59 23.69 -10.98
CA ASN A 1 9.50 22.69 -10.90
C ASN A 1 9.04 22.60 -9.44
N LYS A 2 7.95 23.28 -9.05
CA LYS A 2 7.53 23.45 -7.63
C LYS A 2 7.05 22.15 -6.95
N VAL A 3 6.87 21.07 -7.71
CA VAL A 3 6.34 19.79 -7.23
C VAL A 3 7.31 19.07 -6.28
N PHE A 4 8.62 19.23 -6.44
CA PHE A 4 9.64 18.49 -5.65
C PHE A 4 10.23 19.30 -4.49
N ALA A 5 9.81 20.56 -4.31
CA ALA A 5 10.37 21.42 -3.27
C ALA A 5 10.11 20.85 -1.86
N GLY A 6 11.17 20.78 -1.05
CA GLY A 6 11.11 20.39 0.37
C GLY A 6 11.02 18.89 0.66
N ILE A 7 11.30 18.02 -0.32
CA ILE A 7 11.35 16.57 -0.12
C ILE A 7 12.79 16.10 -0.34
N ASP A 8 13.39 15.52 0.69
CA ASP A 8 14.62 14.75 0.55
C ASP A 8 14.24 13.30 0.25
N PHE A 9 14.86 12.72 -0.78
CA PHE A 9 14.56 11.36 -1.21
C PHE A 9 15.73 10.46 -0.83
N GLU A 10 15.47 9.45 -0.03
CA GLU A 10 16.40 8.34 0.13
C GLU A 10 16.59 7.62 -1.22
N ASP A 11 17.82 7.19 -1.53
CA ASP A 11 18.12 6.51 -2.80
C ASP A 11 17.22 5.30 -3.03
N ASP A 12 16.97 4.50 -1.98
CA ASP A 12 16.11 3.32 -2.03
C ASP A 12 14.66 3.65 -2.42
N PHE A 13 14.19 4.84 -2.08
CA PHE A 13 12.87 5.32 -2.47
C PHE A 13 12.83 5.68 -3.97
N LEU A 14 13.88 6.26 -4.54
CA LEU A 14 13.93 6.54 -5.98
C LEU A 14 14.07 5.24 -6.80
N TRP A 15 14.85 4.29 -6.29
CA TRP A 15 15.02 2.97 -6.91
C TRP A 15 13.70 2.23 -7.09
N LEU A 16 12.73 2.42 -6.19
CA LEU A 16 11.39 1.87 -6.31
C LEU A 16 10.72 2.24 -7.63
N PHE A 17 10.72 3.53 -7.99
CA PHE A 17 10.10 4.03 -9.23
C PHE A 17 10.93 3.69 -10.47
N LEU A 18 12.25 3.69 -10.35
CA LEU A 18 13.14 3.30 -11.44
C LEU A 18 12.98 1.83 -11.78
N ARG A 19 12.95 0.92 -10.79
CA ARG A 19 12.75 -0.51 -11.01
C ARG A 19 11.40 -0.80 -11.68
N HIS A 20 10.34 -0.12 -11.26
CA HIS A 20 9.03 -0.21 -11.91
C HIS A 20 9.11 0.04 -13.42
N THR A 21 9.86 1.06 -13.82
CA THR A 21 9.91 1.54 -15.20
C THR A 21 11.08 0.99 -16.00
N LYS A 22 11.71 -0.09 -15.52
CA LYS A 22 12.93 -0.68 -16.13
C LYS A 22 14.03 0.38 -16.33
N HIS A 23 14.20 1.25 -15.34
CA HIS A 23 15.16 2.36 -15.28
C HIS A 23 14.94 3.46 -16.33
N ASN A 24 13.73 3.57 -16.88
CA ASN A 24 13.40 4.64 -17.81
C ASN A 24 12.97 5.90 -17.04
N ALA A 25 13.88 6.87 -16.93
CA ALA A 25 13.65 8.12 -16.20
C ALA A 25 12.42 8.90 -16.71
N SER A 26 12.21 8.96 -18.03
CA SER A 26 11.05 9.66 -18.61
C SER A 26 9.72 9.01 -18.21
N LYS A 27 9.67 7.68 -18.17
CA LYS A 27 8.51 6.93 -17.67
C LYS A 27 8.36 7.02 -16.15
N THR A 28 9.45 7.18 -15.41
CA THR A 28 9.47 7.29 -13.93
C THR A 28 8.78 8.56 -13.45
N LEU A 29 9.04 9.69 -14.13
CA LEU A 29 8.64 11.02 -13.66
C LEU A 29 7.12 11.18 -13.39
N PRO A 30 6.20 10.71 -14.24
CA PRO A 30 4.77 10.73 -13.95
C PRO A 30 4.40 10.00 -12.65
N TYR A 31 4.93 8.80 -12.41
CA TYR A 31 4.64 8.03 -11.19
C TYR A 31 5.14 8.73 -9.94
N LEU A 32 6.36 9.27 -9.99
CA LEU A 32 6.93 10.01 -8.87
C LEU A 32 6.12 11.28 -8.56
N ARG A 33 5.68 12.03 -9.59
CA ARG A 33 4.81 13.20 -9.39
C ARG A 33 3.47 12.81 -8.76
N ASN A 34 2.85 11.75 -9.25
CA ASN A 34 1.58 11.24 -8.72
C ASN A 34 1.72 10.84 -7.25
N PHE A 35 2.79 10.12 -6.89
CA PHE A 35 3.08 9.79 -5.50
C PHE A 35 3.23 11.04 -4.63
N ILE A 36 4.00 12.03 -5.08
CA ILE A 36 4.23 13.26 -4.31
C ILE A 36 2.92 14.03 -4.11
N GLN A 37 2.10 14.13 -5.15
CA GLN A 37 0.79 14.79 -5.08
C GLN A 37 -0.15 14.03 -4.13
N PHE A 38 -0.16 12.70 -4.20
CA PHE A 38 -0.90 11.85 -3.27
C PHE A 38 -0.46 12.07 -1.82
N ARG A 39 0.86 12.04 -1.56
CA ARG A 39 1.43 12.31 -0.22
C ARG A 39 1.08 13.70 0.31
N ARG A 40 1.01 14.71 -0.56
CA ARG A 40 0.58 16.06 -0.16
C ARG A 40 -0.91 16.12 0.17
N ASN A 41 -1.75 15.53 -0.67
CA ASN A 41 -3.20 15.55 -0.50
C ASN A 41 -3.66 14.71 0.70
N TYR A 42 -2.92 13.65 1.03
CA TYR A 42 -3.26 12.70 2.10
C TYR A 42 -2.09 12.56 3.08
N SER A 43 -1.47 13.67 3.48
CA SER A 43 -0.29 13.67 4.36
C SER A 43 -0.52 12.96 5.69
N TRP A 44 -1.75 12.99 6.20
CA TRP A 44 -2.18 12.29 7.41
C TRP A 44 -2.02 10.75 7.32
N LEU A 45 -2.07 10.15 6.12
CA LEU A 45 -1.83 8.72 5.93
C LEU A 45 -0.39 8.31 6.22
N PHE A 46 0.56 9.24 6.04
CA PHE A 46 1.99 9.01 6.20
C PHE A 46 2.49 9.31 7.61
N GLN A 47 1.57 9.61 8.53
CA GLN A 47 1.87 9.74 9.96
C GLN A 47 1.94 8.35 10.60
N SER A 48 2.74 8.21 11.65
CA SER A 48 2.83 6.95 12.40
C SER A 48 1.52 6.64 13.12
N VAL A 49 1.21 5.35 13.21
CA VAL A 49 0.23 4.83 14.17
C VAL A 49 0.87 4.86 15.56
N SER A 50 0.09 5.14 16.60
CA SER A 50 0.61 5.18 17.99
C SER A 50 1.15 3.81 18.40
N ASP A 51 2.34 3.79 19.01
CA ASP A 51 2.96 2.56 19.54
C ASP A 51 2.08 1.89 20.61
N ASP A 52 1.30 2.67 21.36
CA ASP A 52 0.38 2.15 22.37
C ASP A 52 -0.69 1.25 21.75
N LEU A 53 -1.16 1.55 20.53
CA LEU A 53 -2.17 0.74 19.83
C LEU A 53 -1.63 -0.65 19.48
N PHE A 54 -0.34 -0.78 19.15
CA PHE A 54 0.28 -2.08 18.87
C PHE A 54 0.41 -2.97 20.11
N ASN A 55 0.57 -2.36 21.28
CA ASN A 55 0.66 -3.07 22.55
C ASN A 55 -0.71 -3.43 23.13
N THR A 56 -1.73 -2.60 22.87
CA THR A 56 -3.02 -2.69 23.56
C THR A 56 -4.14 -3.24 22.70
N SER A 57 -4.13 -3.05 21.37
CA SER A 57 -5.22 -3.47 20.50
C SER A 57 -4.87 -4.74 19.70
N PRO A 58 -5.60 -5.85 19.90
CA PRO A 58 -5.50 -7.05 19.06
C PRO A 58 -5.75 -6.78 17.58
N SER A 59 -6.51 -5.70 17.28
CA SER A 59 -6.84 -5.27 15.92
C SER A 59 -5.62 -4.98 15.06
N THR A 60 -4.47 -4.65 15.65
CA THR A 60 -3.22 -4.45 14.90
C THR A 60 -2.71 -5.72 14.20
N LYS A 61 -3.21 -6.90 14.61
CA LYS A 61 -2.85 -8.21 14.05
C LYS A 61 -3.70 -8.63 12.85
N CYS A 62 -4.55 -7.76 12.31
CA CYS A 62 -5.36 -8.05 11.12
C CYS A 62 -4.57 -8.06 9.81
N PHE A 63 -3.33 -7.53 9.80
CA PHE A 63 -2.43 -7.57 8.64
C PHE A 63 -1.37 -8.64 8.82
N SER A 64 -1.19 -9.50 7.81
CA SER A 64 -0.15 -10.54 7.81
C SER A 64 0.52 -10.63 6.43
N ILE A 65 1.84 -10.60 6.39
CA ILE A 65 2.60 -10.91 5.17
C ILE A 65 2.81 -12.42 5.15
N LEU A 66 2.25 -13.11 4.15
CA LEU A 66 2.39 -14.56 4.06
C LEU A 66 3.84 -14.93 3.67
N PRO A 67 4.36 -16.06 4.21
CA PRO A 67 5.77 -16.44 4.03
C PRO A 67 6.09 -16.90 2.60
N LYS A 68 5.08 -17.36 1.85
CA LYS A 68 5.23 -17.83 0.48
C LYS A 68 4.79 -16.75 -0.49
N ARG A 69 5.60 -16.52 -1.51
CA ARG A 69 5.23 -15.72 -2.69
C ARG A 69 4.30 -16.52 -3.59
N THR A 70 3.54 -15.82 -4.42
CA THR A 70 2.78 -16.45 -5.50
C THR A 70 3.71 -17.01 -6.58
N PRO A 71 3.21 -17.86 -7.50
CA PRO A 71 4.04 -18.41 -8.59
C PRO A 71 4.70 -17.35 -9.48
N ASP A 72 4.07 -16.20 -9.65
CA ASP A 72 4.61 -15.02 -10.34
C ASP A 72 5.53 -14.13 -9.46
N GLY A 73 5.89 -14.61 -8.28
CA GLY A 73 6.88 -13.96 -7.41
C GLY A 73 6.36 -12.78 -6.59
N CYS A 74 5.04 -12.52 -6.58
CA CYS A 74 4.46 -11.46 -5.76
C CYS A 74 4.50 -11.83 -4.28
N ALA A 75 4.77 -10.86 -3.40
CA ALA A 75 4.46 -11.02 -1.98
C ALA A 75 2.94 -11.10 -1.76
N VAL A 76 2.48 -11.67 -0.65
CA VAL A 76 1.04 -11.75 -0.36
C VAL A 76 0.75 -11.09 0.98
N LEU A 77 -0.08 -10.07 0.96
CA LEU A 77 -0.64 -9.42 2.15
C LEU A 77 -2.03 -10.00 2.41
N LEU A 78 -2.22 -10.64 3.56
CA LEU A 78 -3.50 -11.08 4.07
C LEU A 78 -4.06 -10.00 5.01
N ILE A 79 -5.31 -9.63 4.80
CA ILE A 79 -6.08 -8.70 5.64
C ILE A 79 -7.30 -9.45 6.17
N GLU A 80 -7.28 -9.81 7.45
CA GLU A 80 -8.38 -10.50 8.13
C GLU A 80 -9.30 -9.47 8.80
N LEU A 81 -10.31 -9.00 8.08
CA LEU A 81 -11.13 -7.87 8.50
C LEU A 81 -11.94 -8.15 9.77
N GLY A 82 -12.33 -9.41 10.03
CA GLY A 82 -13.01 -9.77 11.27
C GLY A 82 -12.16 -9.66 12.55
N LYS A 83 -10.82 -9.54 12.42
CA LYS A 83 -9.93 -9.28 13.57
C LYS A 83 -9.82 -7.81 13.93
N TRP A 84 -10.31 -6.92 13.08
CA TRP A 84 -10.25 -5.48 13.28
C TRP A 84 -11.52 -4.99 13.97
N ASP A 85 -11.42 -4.42 15.17
CA ASP A 85 -12.51 -3.67 15.78
C ASP A 85 -12.37 -2.16 15.47
N PRO A 86 -13.28 -1.56 14.69
CA PRO A 86 -13.25 -0.12 14.40
C PRO A 86 -13.37 0.79 15.62
N ASP A 87 -13.89 0.29 16.75
CA ASP A 87 -14.03 1.06 17.99
C ASP A 87 -12.72 1.09 18.82
N GLU A 88 -11.90 0.04 18.73
CA GLU A 88 -10.59 -0.04 19.41
C GLU A 88 -9.46 0.53 18.54
N PHE A 89 -9.55 0.32 17.24
CA PHE A 89 -8.54 0.72 16.27
C PHE A 89 -9.19 1.53 15.16
N PRO A 90 -9.19 2.87 15.26
CA PRO A 90 -9.95 3.72 14.36
C PRO A 90 -9.59 3.54 12.89
N LEU A 91 -10.57 3.71 12.01
CA LEU A 91 -10.39 3.58 10.55
C LEU A 91 -9.21 4.41 9.99
N GLU A 92 -8.95 5.58 10.56
CA GLU A 92 -7.82 6.41 10.15
C GLU A 92 -6.48 5.74 10.43
N ASP A 93 -6.31 5.15 11.62
CA ASP A 93 -5.10 4.42 11.98
C ASP A 93 -5.00 3.10 11.22
N PHE A 94 -6.13 2.45 10.92
CA PHE A 94 -6.17 1.31 10.00
C PHE A 94 -5.61 1.65 8.62
N LYS A 95 -6.00 2.80 8.05
CA LYS A 95 -5.47 3.24 6.74
C LYS A 95 -3.99 3.60 6.81
N LYS A 96 -3.52 4.25 7.89
CA LYS A 96 -2.09 4.52 8.12
C LYS A 96 -1.29 3.21 8.22
N MET A 97 -1.82 2.23 8.96
CA MET A 97 -1.20 0.90 9.10
C MET A 97 -1.15 0.16 7.76
N PHE A 98 -2.23 0.16 6.98
CA PHE A 98 -2.24 -0.42 5.64
C PHE A 98 -1.14 0.18 4.75
N LEU A 99 -1.05 1.51 4.69
CA LEU A 99 0.01 2.18 3.92
C LEU A 99 1.41 1.84 4.45
N SER A 100 1.60 1.80 5.77
CA SER A 100 2.89 1.46 6.40
C SER A 100 3.33 0.04 6.05
N VAL A 101 2.41 -0.93 6.11
CA VAL A 101 2.67 -2.33 5.74
C VAL A 101 2.98 -2.44 4.24
N ALA A 102 2.22 -1.77 3.37
CA ALA A 102 2.47 -1.75 1.93
C ALA A 102 3.87 -1.19 1.60
N LEU A 103 4.26 -0.06 2.22
CA LEU A 103 5.59 0.53 2.05
C LEU A 103 6.69 -0.39 2.59
N GLN A 104 6.46 -1.07 3.70
CA GLN A 104 7.40 -2.04 4.26
C GLN A 104 7.61 -3.23 3.32
N ILE A 105 6.55 -3.76 2.71
CA ILE A 105 6.62 -4.84 1.71
C ILE A 105 7.45 -4.40 0.49
N LEU A 106 7.32 -3.14 0.08
CA LEU A 106 8.05 -2.54 -1.04
C LEU A 106 9.54 -2.29 -0.75
N ARG A 107 10.03 -2.45 0.49
CA ARG A 107 11.49 -2.41 0.75
C ARG A 107 12.23 -3.59 0.15
N CYS A 108 11.55 -4.69 -0.17
CA CYS A 108 12.16 -5.85 -0.81
C CYS A 108 12.31 -5.65 -2.34
N PRO A 109 13.54 -5.68 -2.92
CA PRO A 109 13.73 -5.47 -4.36
C PRO A 109 12.95 -6.43 -5.26
N VAL A 110 12.77 -7.69 -4.83
CA VAL A 110 11.96 -8.68 -5.56
C VAL A 110 10.50 -8.23 -5.61
N THR A 111 9.99 -7.66 -4.53
CA THR A 111 8.64 -7.07 -4.49
C THR A 111 8.58 -5.78 -5.31
N GLN A 112 9.65 -4.97 -5.42
CA GLN A 112 9.64 -3.80 -6.30
C GLN A 112 9.47 -4.16 -7.78
N ILE A 113 9.85 -5.39 -8.16
CA ILE A 113 9.74 -5.89 -9.54
C ILE A 113 8.43 -6.66 -9.75
N ASN A 114 8.12 -7.60 -8.85
CA ASN A 114 6.97 -8.52 -9.00
C ASN A 114 5.71 -8.05 -8.27
N GLY A 115 5.85 -7.12 -7.32
CA GLY A 115 4.80 -6.58 -6.49
C GLY A 115 4.28 -7.48 -5.41
N PHE A 116 3.06 -7.14 -4.99
CA PHE A 116 2.32 -7.88 -3.98
C PHE A 116 0.84 -7.97 -4.34
N LYS A 117 0.21 -9.02 -3.84
CA LYS A 117 -1.23 -9.27 -3.96
C LYS A 117 -1.85 -9.16 -2.59
N ILE A 118 -3.09 -8.69 -2.53
CA ILE A 118 -3.83 -8.53 -1.28
C ILE A 118 -4.95 -9.58 -1.27
N ILE A 119 -5.08 -10.30 -0.16
CA ILE A 119 -6.21 -11.17 0.14
C ILE A 119 -7.02 -10.51 1.24
N HIS A 120 -8.27 -10.16 0.96
CA HIS A 120 -9.21 -9.72 1.98
C HIS A 120 -10.01 -10.93 2.47
N ASP A 121 -9.78 -11.34 3.71
CA ASP A 121 -10.60 -12.32 4.40
C ASP A 121 -11.71 -11.59 5.16
N PHE A 122 -12.94 -11.81 4.70
CA PHE A 122 -14.16 -11.22 5.28
C PHE A 122 -14.82 -12.12 6.32
N LYS A 123 -14.20 -13.24 6.72
CA LYS A 123 -14.68 -14.06 7.81
C LYS A 123 -14.83 -13.21 9.08
N ASP A 124 -15.90 -13.47 9.83
CA ASP A 124 -16.25 -12.80 11.10
C ASP A 124 -16.48 -11.27 10.97
N THR A 125 -16.68 -10.77 9.73
CA THR A 125 -17.07 -9.37 9.54
C THR A 125 -18.53 -9.12 9.92
N THR A 126 -18.73 -8.06 10.71
CA THR A 126 -20.04 -7.52 11.10
C THR A 126 -20.45 -6.29 10.29
N VAL A 127 -21.69 -5.82 10.50
CA VAL A 127 -22.24 -4.57 9.94
C VAL A 127 -21.38 -3.34 10.31
N LYS A 128 -20.63 -3.37 11.41
CA LYS A 128 -19.70 -2.27 11.76
C LYS A 128 -18.65 -2.06 10.66
N HIS A 129 -18.09 -3.14 10.12
CA HIS A 129 -17.13 -3.05 9.01
C HIS A 129 -17.81 -2.55 7.73
N LEU A 130 -19.02 -3.01 7.42
CA LEU A 130 -19.73 -2.54 6.22
C LEU A 130 -19.99 -1.02 6.23
N LYS A 131 -20.22 -0.43 7.41
CA LYS A 131 -20.40 1.03 7.54
C LYS A 131 -19.17 1.83 7.11
N VAL A 132 -17.97 1.25 7.22
CA VAL A 132 -16.74 1.93 6.79
C VAL A 132 -16.44 1.73 5.31
N CYS A 133 -17.06 0.76 4.64
CA CYS A 133 -16.90 0.49 3.20
C CYS A 133 -17.64 1.51 2.33
N THR A 134 -17.42 2.81 2.57
CA THR A 134 -17.97 3.88 1.74
C THR A 134 -17.20 3.94 0.41
N PRO A 135 -17.82 4.43 -0.70
CA PRO A 135 -17.13 4.61 -1.97
C PRO A 135 -15.84 5.42 -1.85
N GLN A 136 -15.82 6.43 -0.99
CA GLN A 136 -14.64 7.25 -0.72
C GLN A 136 -13.51 6.45 -0.07
N ASN A 137 -13.83 5.57 0.89
CA ASN A 137 -12.83 4.76 1.58
C ASN A 137 -12.26 3.68 0.67
N LEU A 138 -13.12 3.03 -0.12
CA LEU A 138 -12.70 2.05 -1.12
C LEU A 138 -11.86 2.70 -2.23
N TYR A 139 -12.23 3.91 -2.67
CA TYR A 139 -11.42 4.69 -3.61
C TYR A 139 -10.04 4.99 -3.04
N LEU A 140 -9.97 5.44 -1.77
CA LEU A 140 -8.69 5.76 -1.14
C LEU A 140 -7.82 4.52 -0.95
N GLU A 141 -8.41 3.40 -0.52
CA GLU A 141 -7.72 2.11 -0.40
C GLU A 141 -7.21 1.64 -1.76
N TYR A 142 -8.03 1.71 -2.80
CA TYR A 142 -7.64 1.39 -4.17
C TYR A 142 -6.53 2.31 -4.67
N HIS A 143 -6.55 3.61 -4.34
CA HIS A 143 -5.50 4.56 -4.70
C HIS A 143 -4.21 4.33 -3.91
N VAL A 144 -4.26 3.95 -2.63
CA VAL A 144 -3.07 3.55 -1.86
C VAL A 144 -2.48 2.25 -2.43
N GLY A 145 -3.36 1.28 -2.71
CA GLY A 145 -3.03 0.05 -3.41
C GLY A 145 -2.37 0.35 -4.74
N LEU A 146 -2.97 1.17 -5.60
CA LEU A 146 -2.41 1.60 -6.88
C LEU A 146 -1.14 2.42 -6.74
N VAL A 147 -0.99 3.35 -5.80
CA VAL A 147 0.29 4.05 -5.61
C VAL A 147 1.40 3.04 -5.28
N SER A 148 1.05 1.93 -4.63
CA SER A 148 1.95 0.82 -4.30
C SER A 148 2.08 -0.25 -5.42
N ILE A 149 1.04 -0.43 -6.26
CA ILE A 149 0.90 -1.45 -7.33
C ILE A 149 1.25 -0.89 -8.72
N THR A 150 1.07 0.40 -8.97
CA THR A 150 1.58 1.13 -10.14
C THR A 150 3.09 1.34 -10.05
N LEU A 151 3.73 0.80 -9.01
CA LEU A 151 5.17 0.54 -8.95
C LEU A 151 5.52 -0.88 -9.43
N VAL A 152 4.53 -1.67 -9.88
CA VAL A 152 4.73 -3.08 -10.27
C VAL A 152 4.04 -3.40 -11.60
N SER A 153 2.80 -3.00 -11.83
CA SER A 153 1.99 -3.57 -12.92
C SER A 153 1.80 -2.62 -14.11
N ILE A 154 2.70 -2.67 -15.10
CA ILE A 154 2.38 -2.54 -16.54
C ILE A 154 3.34 -3.42 -17.38
N ASN A 155 3.43 -4.73 -17.09
CA ASN A 155 3.96 -5.68 -18.10
C ASN A 155 3.07 -6.92 -18.25
N SER A 156 2.31 -7.33 -17.23
CA SER A 156 1.49 -8.56 -17.32
C SER A 156 0.15 -8.41 -18.07
N LEU A 157 -0.22 -7.23 -18.55
CA LEU A 157 -1.43 -7.01 -19.38
C LEU A 157 -1.14 -6.70 -20.84
N LEU A 158 0.13 -6.49 -21.23
CA LEU A 158 0.52 -6.26 -22.62
C LEU A 158 1.22 -7.48 -23.26
N ASP A 159 1.66 -8.45 -22.46
CA ASP A 159 2.26 -9.69 -22.95
C ASP A 159 1.22 -10.81 -23.22
N CYS A 160 -0.08 -10.53 -23.07
CA CYS A 160 -1.17 -11.45 -23.42
C CYS A 160 -1.83 -11.15 -24.79
N GLU A 161 -1.33 -10.16 -25.54
CA GLU A 161 -1.82 -9.81 -26.89
C GLU A 161 -0.74 -9.94 -27.97
N ASN A 162 0.17 -10.92 -27.89
CA ASN A 162 0.93 -11.40 -29.04
C ASN A 162 1.14 -12.92 -28.99
#